data_AF-A0A349X2U3-F1
#
_entry.id   AF-A0A349X2U3-F1
#
_cell.length_a   1.000
_cell.length_b   1.000
_cell.length_c   1.000
_cell.angle_alpha   90.00
_cell.angle_beta   90.00
_cell.angle_gamma   90.00
#
_symmetry.space_group_name_H-M   'P 1'
#
loop_
_entity.id
_entity.type
_entity.pdbx_description
1 polymer ?
#
loop_
_entity_poly.entity_id
_entity_poly.type
_entity_poly.pdbx_seq_one_letter_code
_entity_poly.pdbx_strand_id
1 'polypeptide(L)'
;MKRQIALIATLVLLCSVVHSTLAHEDAEHTSSSLSVDRADRASTLRMQHERMRARHESRMEGYLANKVDTDQDGLVSYDEFMANAKARFEASDLNDDGTITLEERKQSAEIIRKKYREAMLEAKESRLEARKAMRKEARESLRNEDSKATDSQ
;
A
#
# COMPACT_ATOMS: atom_id res chain seq x y z
N MET A 1 6.19 73.86 -0.26
CA MET A 1 5.66 72.61 0.35
C MET A 1 4.33 72.14 -0.25
N LYS A 2 3.36 73.02 -0.55
CA LYS A 2 2.03 72.63 -1.09
C LYS A 2 2.07 71.88 -2.45
N ARG A 3 3.05 72.17 -3.32
CA ARG A 3 3.20 71.52 -4.64
C ARG A 3 3.67 70.05 -4.57
N GLN A 4 4.42 69.66 -3.53
CA GLN A 4 4.88 68.27 -3.39
C GLN A 4 3.79 67.33 -2.87
N ILE A 5 2.89 67.82 -2.02
CA ILE A 5 1.76 67.03 -1.49
C ILE A 5 0.79 66.65 -2.61
N ALA A 6 0.55 67.56 -3.57
CA ALA A 6 -0.31 67.30 -4.72
C ALA A 6 0.24 66.17 -5.63
N LEU A 7 1.55 66.17 -5.90
CA LEU A 7 2.19 65.15 -6.75
C LEU A 7 2.13 63.74 -6.15
N ILE A 8 2.34 63.62 -4.84
CA ILE A 8 2.29 62.32 -4.14
C ILE A 8 0.85 61.79 -4.12
N ALA A 9 -0.14 62.66 -3.86
CA ALA A 9 -1.54 62.27 -3.89
C ALA A 9 -1.96 61.75 -5.28
N THR A 10 -1.52 62.43 -6.36
CA THR A 10 -1.79 61.97 -7.73
C THR A 10 -1.10 60.65 -8.08
N LEU A 11 0.12 60.42 -7.58
CA LEU A 11 0.86 59.18 -7.84
C LEU A 11 0.23 57.97 -7.14
N VAL A 12 -0.23 58.16 -5.90
CA VAL A 12 -0.95 57.11 -5.14
C VAL A 12 -2.28 56.78 -5.81
N LEU A 13 -3.01 57.78 -6.32
CA LEU A 13 -4.28 57.57 -7.00
C LEU A 13 -4.10 56.85 -8.35
N LEU A 14 -3.04 57.17 -9.10
CA LEU A 14 -2.66 56.45 -10.33
C LEU A 14 -2.24 55.01 -10.05
N CYS A 15 -1.51 54.76 -8.95
CA CYS A 15 -1.10 53.41 -8.55
C CYS A 15 -2.31 52.52 -8.15
N SER A 16 -3.30 53.10 -7.46
CA SER A 16 -4.54 52.39 -7.08
C SER A 16 -5.44 52.06 -8.28
N VAL A 17 -5.44 52.90 -9.32
CA VAL A 17 -6.18 52.63 -10.56
C VAL A 17 -5.51 51.52 -11.37
N VAL A 18 -4.17 51.49 -11.44
CA VAL A 18 -3.42 50.40 -12.13
C VAL A 18 -3.57 49.05 -11.40
N HIS A 19 -3.65 49.05 -10.07
CA HIS A 19 -3.94 47.83 -9.29
C HIS A 19 -5.36 47.31 -9.52
N SER A 20 -6.35 48.20 -9.69
CA SER A 20 -7.74 47.79 -9.96
C SER A 20 -7.94 47.21 -11.36
N THR A 21 -7.06 47.50 -12.32
CA THR A 21 -7.16 47.03 -13.71
C THR A 21 -6.40 45.74 -14.03
N LEU A 22 -5.66 45.18 -13.06
CA LEU A 22 -4.91 43.91 -13.21
C LEU A 22 -5.54 42.71 -12.47
N ALA A 23 -6.80 42.82 -12.04
CA ALA A 23 -7.52 41.74 -11.35
C ALA A 23 -8.68 41.17 -12.20
N HIS A 24 -8.43 40.93 -13.49
CA HIS A 24 -9.43 40.35 -14.38
C HIS A 24 -8.88 39.33 -15.36
N GLU A 25 -8.12 38.37 -14.85
CA GLU A 25 -7.91 37.07 -15.47
C GLU A 25 -7.71 36.06 -14.32
N ASP A 26 -8.26 34.85 -14.47
CA ASP A 26 -8.19 33.69 -13.56
C ASP A 26 -9.29 33.55 -12.49
N ALA A 27 -10.55 33.53 -12.93
CA ALA A 27 -11.64 32.90 -12.17
C ALA A 27 -12.40 31.86 -13.02
N GLU A 28 -11.66 30.99 -13.70
CA GLU A 28 -12.18 29.72 -14.25
C GLU A 28 -11.51 28.56 -13.50
N HIS A 29 -11.65 28.52 -12.17
CA HIS A 29 -11.46 27.27 -11.43
C HIS A 29 -12.70 26.42 -11.60
N THR A 30 -12.70 25.74 -12.75
CA THR A 30 -13.44 24.52 -13.06
C THR A 30 -13.87 23.76 -11.79
N SER A 31 -15.13 23.96 -11.39
CA SER A 31 -15.84 23.08 -10.46
C SER A 31 -16.21 21.77 -11.17
N SER A 32 -15.23 21.10 -11.79
CA SER A 32 -15.38 19.87 -12.56
C SER A 32 -14.21 18.94 -12.28
N SER A 33 -14.19 18.27 -11.12
CA SER A 33 -13.22 17.19 -10.88
C SER A 33 -13.71 16.05 -9.98
N LEU A 34 -15.02 15.92 -9.77
CA LEU A 34 -15.61 14.76 -9.08
C LEU A 34 -16.69 14.06 -9.91
N SER A 35 -16.51 14.01 -11.23
CA SER A 35 -17.12 12.97 -12.06
C SER A 35 -16.01 12.20 -12.77
N VAL A 36 -15.24 11.42 -12.00
CA VAL A 36 -14.61 10.25 -12.62
C VAL A 36 -15.78 9.41 -13.12
N ASP A 37 -15.97 9.39 -14.44
CA ASP A 37 -17.05 8.65 -15.05
C ASP A 37 -16.99 7.20 -14.57
N ARG A 38 -18.16 6.59 -14.35
CA ARG A 38 -18.25 5.22 -13.81
C ARG A 38 -17.45 4.23 -14.68
N ALA A 39 -17.29 4.54 -15.97
CA ALA A 39 -16.45 3.84 -16.93
C ALA A 39 -14.94 4.00 -16.63
N ASP A 40 -14.48 5.18 -16.22
CA ASP A 40 -13.08 5.46 -15.89
C ASP A 40 -12.65 4.88 -14.54
N ARG A 41 -13.56 4.83 -13.56
CA ARG A 41 -13.31 4.06 -12.32
C ARG A 41 -13.21 2.56 -12.60
N ALA A 42 -14.01 2.05 -13.54
CA ALA A 42 -13.94 0.63 -13.92
C ALA A 42 -12.66 0.30 -14.70
N SER A 43 -12.21 1.18 -15.61
CA SER A 43 -10.97 1.00 -16.37
C SER A 43 -9.73 1.10 -15.47
N THR A 44 -9.70 2.06 -14.55
CA THR A 44 -8.61 2.20 -13.57
C THR A 44 -8.55 1.06 -12.57
N LEU A 45 -9.69 0.56 -12.09
CA LEU A 45 -9.72 -0.63 -11.22
C LEU A 45 -9.30 -1.90 -11.97
N ARG A 46 -9.68 -2.06 -13.24
CA ARG A 46 -9.19 -3.17 -14.10
C ARG A 46 -7.68 -3.09 -14.30
N MET A 47 -7.16 -1.90 -14.62
CA MET A 47 -5.72 -1.67 -14.82
C MET A 47 -4.92 -1.86 -13.52
N GLN A 48 -5.45 -1.42 -12.37
CA GLN A 48 -4.84 -1.69 -11.06
C GLN A 48 -4.83 -3.18 -10.73
N HIS A 49 -5.93 -3.89 -11.00
CA HIS A 49 -6.01 -5.34 -10.76
C HIS A 49 -5.11 -6.14 -11.70
N GLU A 50 -4.97 -5.74 -12.96
CA GLU A 50 -3.99 -6.31 -13.90
C GLU A 50 -2.56 -6.06 -13.44
N ARG A 51 -2.22 -4.83 -13.01
CA ARG A 51 -0.90 -4.53 -12.43
C ARG A 51 -0.61 -5.30 -11.15
N MET A 52 -1.62 -5.48 -10.29
CA MET A 52 -1.50 -6.30 -9.09
C MET A 52 -1.35 -7.79 -9.42
N ARG A 53 -2.09 -8.31 -10.43
CA ARG A 53 -1.95 -9.68 -10.93
C ARG A 53 -0.57 -9.92 -11.51
N ALA A 54 -0.08 -9.05 -12.39
CA ALA A 54 1.26 -9.19 -12.98
C ALA A 54 2.37 -9.16 -11.89
N ARG A 55 2.28 -8.26 -10.91
CA ARG A 55 3.23 -8.24 -9.77
C ARG A 55 3.11 -9.49 -8.90
N HIS A 56 1.90 -10.02 -8.71
CA HIS A 56 1.69 -11.26 -7.97
C HIS A 56 2.25 -12.46 -8.75
N GLU A 57 2.04 -12.50 -10.06
CA GLU A 57 2.48 -13.55 -10.97
C GLU A 57 4.01 -13.61 -11.03
N SER A 58 4.71 -12.50 -11.29
CA SER A 58 6.19 -12.47 -11.27
C SER A 58 6.78 -12.83 -9.89
N ARG A 59 6.10 -12.44 -8.80
CA ARG A 59 6.54 -12.81 -7.44
C ARG A 59 6.32 -14.30 -7.15
N MET A 60 5.24 -14.88 -7.64
CA MET A 60 4.96 -16.31 -7.50
C MET A 60 5.89 -17.15 -8.37
N GLU A 61 6.20 -16.71 -9.59
CA GLU A 61 7.11 -17.39 -10.51
C GLU A 61 8.51 -17.54 -9.91
N GLY A 62 9.11 -16.44 -9.44
CA GLY A 62 10.41 -16.50 -8.77
C GLY A 62 10.38 -17.30 -7.46
N TYR A 63 9.27 -17.26 -6.72
CA TYR A 63 9.12 -18.05 -5.49
C TYR A 63 9.01 -19.56 -5.77
N LEU A 64 8.34 -19.95 -6.86
CA LEU A 64 8.21 -21.35 -7.26
C LEU A 64 9.52 -21.89 -7.83
N ALA A 65 10.23 -21.11 -8.65
CA ALA A 65 11.55 -21.50 -9.16
C ALA A 65 12.52 -21.78 -8.01
N ASN A 66 12.66 -20.84 -7.07
CA ASN A 66 13.54 -20.98 -5.89
C ASN A 66 13.13 -22.10 -4.91
N LYS A 67 11.93 -22.67 -5.06
CA LYS A 67 11.44 -23.77 -4.23
C LYS A 67 11.78 -25.14 -4.82
N VAL A 68 12.09 -25.20 -6.10
CA VAL A 68 12.40 -26.44 -6.83
C VAL A 68 13.90 -26.51 -7.12
N ASP A 69 14.49 -25.38 -7.54
CA ASP A 69 15.92 -25.17 -7.67
C ASP A 69 16.57 -25.22 -6.28
N THR A 70 17.18 -26.36 -5.97
CA THR A 70 17.73 -26.67 -4.64
C THR A 70 19.18 -26.26 -4.56
N ASP A 71 19.91 -26.35 -5.67
CA ASP A 71 21.31 -25.93 -5.76
C ASP A 71 21.48 -24.43 -6.08
N GLN A 72 20.39 -23.74 -6.38
CA GLN A 72 20.31 -22.30 -6.65
C GLN A 72 21.12 -21.88 -7.87
N ASP A 73 21.24 -22.76 -8.86
CA ASP A 73 21.96 -22.47 -10.10
C ASP A 73 21.11 -21.69 -11.12
N GLY A 74 19.82 -21.48 -10.82
CA GLY A 74 18.85 -20.76 -11.64
C GLY A 74 18.19 -21.62 -12.73
N LEU A 75 18.51 -22.91 -12.79
CA LEU A 75 17.92 -23.92 -13.64
C LEU A 75 17.20 -24.95 -12.75
N VAL A 76 16.35 -25.78 -13.35
CA VAL A 76 15.73 -26.90 -12.64
C VAL A 76 16.13 -28.16 -13.37
N SER A 77 16.97 -28.97 -12.72
CA SER A 77 17.39 -30.26 -13.24
C SER A 77 16.26 -31.30 -13.15
N TYR A 78 16.40 -32.41 -13.89
CA TYR A 78 15.45 -33.52 -13.83
C TYR A 78 15.36 -34.12 -12.42
N ASP A 79 16.52 -34.28 -11.76
CA ASP A 79 16.61 -34.89 -10.44
C ASP A 79 15.95 -34.00 -9.38
N GLU A 80 16.11 -32.68 -9.45
CA GLU A 80 15.45 -31.74 -8.57
C GLU A 80 13.94 -31.71 -8.78
N PHE A 81 13.50 -31.74 -10.04
CA PHE A 81 12.08 -31.81 -10.36
C PHE A 81 11.46 -33.11 -9.82
N MET A 82 12.14 -34.25 -9.97
CA MET A 82 11.68 -35.54 -9.43
C MET A 82 11.69 -35.58 -7.90
N ALA A 83 12.74 -35.07 -7.26
CA ALA A 83 12.81 -34.97 -5.80
C ALA A 83 11.66 -34.12 -5.25
N ASN A 84 11.38 -32.97 -5.87
CA ASN A 84 10.28 -32.10 -5.50
C ASN A 84 8.91 -32.77 -5.74
N ALA A 85 8.72 -33.41 -6.89
CA ALA A 85 7.48 -34.12 -7.21
C ALA A 85 7.19 -35.24 -6.20
N LYS A 86 8.22 -36.02 -5.83
CA LYS A 86 8.13 -37.06 -4.81
C LYS A 86 7.76 -36.48 -3.44
N ALA A 87 8.46 -35.45 -2.98
CA ALA A 87 8.17 -34.81 -1.69
C ALA A 87 6.74 -34.23 -1.64
N ARG A 88 6.25 -33.68 -2.77
CA ARG A 88 4.87 -33.18 -2.86
C ARG A 88 3.84 -34.30 -2.86
N PHE A 89 4.17 -35.43 -3.48
CA PHE A 89 3.33 -36.61 -3.49
C PHE A 89 3.17 -37.15 -2.07
N GLU A 90 4.28 -37.40 -1.38
CA GLU A 90 4.32 -37.87 0.03
C GLU A 90 3.61 -36.89 0.99
N ALA A 91 3.63 -35.60 0.71
CA ALA A 91 2.91 -34.61 1.53
C ALA A 91 1.39 -34.55 1.25
N SER A 92 0.93 -35.09 0.12
CA SER A 92 -0.46 -35.02 -0.34
C SER A 92 -1.21 -36.34 -0.17
N ASP A 93 -0.50 -37.45 -0.29
CA ASP A 93 -0.95 -38.80 0.03
C ASP A 93 -0.96 -38.93 1.57
N LEU A 94 -2.15 -38.88 2.17
CA LEU A 94 -2.27 -38.82 3.64
C LEU A 94 -2.33 -40.21 4.26
N ASN A 95 -2.65 -41.23 3.46
CA ASN A 95 -2.80 -42.60 3.90
C ASN A 95 -1.66 -43.52 3.41
N ASP A 96 -0.69 -42.98 2.67
CA ASP A 96 0.47 -43.67 2.09
C ASP A 96 0.06 -44.84 1.17
N ASP A 97 -1.05 -44.70 0.45
CA ASP A 97 -1.56 -45.76 -0.46
C ASP A 97 -1.02 -45.67 -1.89
N GLY A 98 -0.24 -44.62 -2.21
CA GLY A 98 0.34 -44.40 -3.52
C GLY A 98 -0.62 -43.76 -4.52
N THR A 99 -1.79 -43.27 -4.10
CA THR A 99 -2.77 -42.57 -4.94
C THR A 99 -3.38 -41.36 -4.24
N ILE A 100 -3.20 -40.16 -4.81
CA ILE A 100 -3.88 -38.96 -4.28
C ILE A 100 -5.34 -38.94 -4.72
N THR A 101 -6.24 -39.19 -3.77
CA THR A 101 -7.67 -39.08 -3.98
C THR A 101 -8.15 -37.62 -3.91
N LEU A 102 -9.37 -37.35 -4.41
CA LEU A 102 -9.99 -36.03 -4.29
C LEU A 102 -10.20 -35.65 -2.81
N GLU A 103 -10.49 -36.62 -1.97
CA GLU A 103 -10.80 -36.38 -0.57
C GLU A 103 -9.55 -35.98 0.23
N GLU A 104 -8.42 -36.66 -0.01
CA GLU A 104 -7.14 -36.27 0.60
C GLU A 104 -6.68 -34.89 0.13
N ARG A 105 -6.95 -34.53 -1.13
CA ARG A 105 -6.71 -33.17 -1.62
C ARG A 105 -7.55 -32.13 -0.87
N LYS A 106 -8.80 -32.45 -0.51
CA LYS A 106 -9.63 -31.53 0.30
C LYS A 106 -9.14 -31.44 1.73
N GLN A 107 -8.78 -32.56 2.34
CA GLN A 107 -8.28 -32.62 3.71
C GLN A 107 -6.95 -31.86 3.84
N SER A 108 -5.99 -32.13 2.95
CA SER A 108 -4.73 -31.37 2.87
C SER A 108 -4.99 -29.87 2.69
N ALA A 109 -5.91 -29.48 1.79
CA ALA A 109 -6.28 -28.08 1.62
C ALA A 109 -6.90 -27.46 2.88
N GLU A 110 -7.69 -28.21 3.65
CA GLU A 110 -8.25 -27.76 4.91
C GLU A 110 -7.20 -27.57 6.00
N ILE A 111 -6.27 -28.52 6.13
CA ILE A 111 -5.11 -28.43 7.05
C ILE A 111 -4.29 -27.19 6.72
N ILE A 112 -3.98 -26.99 5.44
CA ILE A 112 -3.23 -25.82 4.97
C ILE A 112 -3.98 -24.52 5.28
N ARG A 113 -5.29 -24.46 4.98
CA ARG A 113 -6.13 -23.29 5.31
C ARG A 113 -6.15 -23.00 6.80
N LYS A 114 -6.23 -24.03 7.65
CA LYS A 114 -6.23 -23.87 9.11
C LYS A 114 -4.89 -23.28 9.58
N LYS A 115 -3.76 -23.84 9.14
CA LYS A 115 -2.42 -23.32 9.45
C LYS A 115 -2.27 -21.84 9.05
N TYR A 116 -2.71 -21.48 7.84
CA TYR A 116 -2.65 -20.09 7.39
C TYR A 116 -3.57 -19.16 8.19
N ARG A 117 -4.75 -19.62 8.60
CA ARG A 117 -5.64 -18.81 9.45
C ARG A 117 -5.01 -18.52 10.81
N GLU A 118 -4.43 -19.52 11.44
CA GLU A 118 -3.75 -19.37 12.75
C GLU A 118 -2.58 -18.40 12.64
N ALA A 119 -1.69 -18.61 11.65
CA ALA A 119 -0.56 -17.70 11.41
C ALA A 119 -1.02 -16.26 11.09
N MET A 120 -2.12 -16.08 10.36
CA MET A 120 -2.68 -14.75 10.09
C MET A 120 -3.25 -14.07 11.34
N LEU A 121 -3.88 -14.83 12.24
CA LEU A 121 -4.41 -14.29 13.50
C LEU A 121 -3.26 -13.82 14.39
N GLU A 122 -2.22 -14.63 14.53
CA GLU A 122 -1.01 -14.26 15.27
C GLU A 122 -0.31 -13.03 14.67
N ALA A 123 -0.16 -12.99 13.35
CA ALA A 123 0.40 -11.82 12.66
C ALA A 123 -0.47 -10.56 12.82
N LYS A 124 -1.80 -10.72 12.87
CA LYS A 124 -2.74 -9.63 13.11
C LYS A 124 -2.64 -9.12 14.54
N GLU A 125 -2.53 -10.02 15.52
CA GLU A 125 -2.38 -9.69 16.94
C GLU A 125 -1.07 -8.95 17.19
N SER A 126 0.05 -9.47 16.71
CA SER A 126 1.36 -8.79 16.82
C SER A 126 1.34 -7.39 16.20
N ARG A 127 0.71 -7.23 15.02
CA ARG A 127 0.52 -5.92 14.39
C ARG A 127 -0.36 -4.99 15.22
N LEU A 128 -1.40 -5.52 15.86
CA LEU A 128 -2.29 -4.73 16.72
C LEU A 128 -1.56 -4.27 17.98
N GLU A 129 -0.76 -5.15 18.59
CA GLU A 129 0.07 -4.82 19.76
C GLU A 129 1.14 -3.78 19.41
N ALA A 130 1.85 -3.95 18.29
CA ALA A 130 2.77 -2.93 17.79
C ALA A 130 2.06 -1.57 17.58
N ARG A 131 0.85 -1.57 17.01
CA ARG A 131 0.06 -0.34 16.85
C ARG A 131 -0.34 0.29 18.19
N LYS A 132 -0.72 -0.53 19.18
CA LYS A 132 -1.07 -0.05 20.52
C LYS A 132 0.15 0.55 21.22
N ALA A 133 1.31 -0.10 21.12
CA ALA A 133 2.58 0.38 21.66
C ALA A 133 2.94 1.74 21.05
N MET A 134 2.93 1.86 19.72
CA MET A 134 3.17 3.13 19.03
C MET A 134 2.21 4.23 19.47
N ARG A 135 0.91 3.92 19.63
CA ARG A 135 -0.08 4.90 20.11
C ARG A 135 0.17 5.32 21.56
N LYS A 136 0.62 4.40 22.41
CA LYS A 136 0.94 4.68 23.81
C LYS A 136 2.18 5.57 23.90
N GLU A 137 3.25 5.23 23.18
CA GLU A 137 4.47 6.04 23.08
C GLU A 137 4.18 7.45 22.56
N ALA A 138 3.37 7.56 21.50
CA ALA A 138 2.92 8.85 20.99
C ALA A 138 2.16 9.66 22.06
N ARG A 139 1.25 9.03 22.81
CA ARG A 139 0.52 9.70 23.90
C ARG A 139 1.43 10.12 25.06
N GLU A 140 2.44 9.33 25.37
CA GLU A 140 3.40 9.61 26.44
C GLU A 140 4.36 10.73 26.05
N SER A 141 4.78 10.79 24.78
CA SER A 141 5.57 11.91 24.24
C SER A 141 4.83 13.24 24.37
N LEU A 142 3.54 13.28 24.00
CA LEU A 142 2.69 14.46 24.14
C LEU A 142 2.55 14.89 25.61
N ARG A 143 2.32 13.95 26.53
CA ARG A 143 2.18 14.24 27.96
C ARG A 143 3.45 14.85 28.58
N ASN A 144 4.62 14.40 28.14
CA ASN A 144 5.90 14.90 28.63
C ASN A 144 6.18 16.34 28.12
N GLU A 145 5.77 16.67 26.89
CA GLU A 145 5.86 18.04 26.36
C GLU A 145 4.97 19.02 27.13
N ASP A 146 3.72 18.64 27.43
CA ASP A 146 2.79 19.47 28.21
C ASP A 146 3.32 19.76 29.62
N SER A 147 3.95 18.77 30.28
CA SER A 147 4.52 18.94 31.63
C SER A 147 5.75 19.86 31.67
N LYS A 148 6.55 19.89 30.60
CA LYS A 148 7.69 20.81 30.45
C LYS A 148 7.25 22.25 30.25
N ALA A 149 6.09 22.46 29.61
CA ALA A 149 5.52 23.78 29.39
C ALA A 149 4.95 24.39 30.68
N THR A 150 4.42 23.58 31.61
CA THR A 150 3.85 24.06 32.88
C THR A 150 4.88 24.37 33.96
N ASP A 151 6.07 23.76 33.92
CA ASP A 151 7.16 24.00 34.90
C ASP A 151 8.06 25.21 34.55
N SER A 152 7.78 25.92 33.45
CA SER A 152 8.56 27.09 32.99
C SER A 152 7.85 28.45 33.21
N GLN A 153 6.81 28.50 34.04
CA GLN A 153 6.14 29.75 34.49
C GLN A 153 6.32 29.95 35.99
#